data_AF-P55398-F1
#
_entry.id   AF-P55398-F1
#
_cell.length_a   1.000
_cell.length_b   1.000
_cell.length_c   1.000
_cell.angle_alpha   90.00
_cell.angle_beta   90.00
_cell.angle_gamma   90.00
#
_symmetry.space_group_name_H-M   'P 1'
#
loop_
_entity.id
_entity.type
_entity.pdbx_description
1 polymer ?
#
loop_
_entity_poly.entity_id
_entity_poly.type
_entity_poly.pdbx_seq_one_letter_code
_entity_poly.pdbx_strand_id
1 'polypeptide(L)'
;MVALKRFRATGPSFADLVPYAGLVDNGVLLLKDGSLMAGWYFAGPDSDSATDFERNELSRQINAILSRLGTGWMIQVEAARIPTYDYPSEDRCHFPDAVTRAIDAERRAHFARERGHFESKHALILTYRPSEAKKTAAQQIHLLGRGEP
;
A
#
# COMPACT_ATOMS: atom_id res chain seq x y z
N MET A 1 -33.96 13.46 27.81
CA MET A 1 -32.75 12.68 27.47
C MET A 1 -33.19 11.51 26.59
N VAL A 2 -32.68 11.36 25.37
CA VAL A 2 -33.13 10.31 24.43
C VAL A 2 -32.49 8.97 24.81
N ALA A 3 -33.28 7.90 24.88
CA ALA A 3 -32.80 6.56 25.19
C ALA A 3 -32.03 5.96 23.98
N LEU A 4 -30.71 6.12 23.95
CA LEU A 4 -29.86 5.63 22.86
C LEU A 4 -29.43 4.16 23.00
N LYS A 5 -29.61 3.55 24.18
CA LYS A 5 -29.17 2.18 24.46
C LYS A 5 -29.68 1.15 23.44
N ARG A 6 -30.90 1.33 22.93
CA ARG A 6 -31.52 0.47 21.91
C ARG A 6 -30.87 0.55 20.53
N PHE A 7 -30.11 1.61 20.24
CA PHE A 7 -29.38 1.78 18.98
C PHE A 7 -27.93 1.29 19.07
N ARG A 8 -27.47 0.87 20.26
CA ARG A 8 -26.14 0.30 20.40
C ARG A 8 -26.17 -1.13 19.87
N ALA A 9 -25.52 -1.35 18.73
CA ALA A 9 -25.25 -2.68 18.23
C ALA A 9 -24.46 -3.48 19.29
N THR A 10 -24.86 -4.72 19.54
CA THR A 10 -24.24 -5.61 20.54
C THR A 10 -23.20 -6.55 19.93
N GLY A 11 -23.20 -6.68 18.60
CA GLY A 11 -22.22 -7.48 17.86
C GLY A 11 -20.93 -6.72 17.56
N PRO A 12 -19.94 -7.40 16.96
CA PRO A 12 -18.72 -6.77 16.50
C PRO A 12 -19.05 -5.70 15.46
N SER A 13 -18.44 -4.53 15.61
CA SER A 13 -18.43 -3.48 14.61
C SER A 13 -17.49 -3.83 13.46
N PHE A 14 -17.58 -3.11 12.34
CA PHE A 14 -16.60 -3.24 11.25
C PHE A 14 -15.16 -3.02 11.73
N ALA A 15 -14.97 -2.07 12.65
CA ALA A 15 -13.67 -1.79 13.25
C ALA A 15 -13.12 -3.00 14.01
N ASP A 16 -13.97 -3.86 14.58
CA ASP A 16 -13.55 -5.10 15.27
C ASP A 16 -13.06 -6.17 14.28
N LEU A 17 -13.59 -6.18 13.06
CA LEU A 17 -13.29 -7.18 12.02
C LEU A 17 -12.00 -6.89 11.24
N VAL A 18 -11.55 -5.63 11.18
CA VAL A 18 -10.31 -5.23 10.50
C VAL A 18 -9.09 -5.36 11.42
N PRO A 19 -7.88 -5.61 10.89
CA PRO A 19 -6.69 -5.83 11.70
C PRO A 19 -6.08 -4.54 12.27
N TYR A 20 -6.49 -3.36 11.81
CA TYR A 20 -5.84 -2.09 12.14
C TYR A 20 -6.13 -1.67 13.59
N ALA A 21 -5.09 -1.43 14.40
CA ALA A 21 -5.21 -0.97 15.79
C ALA A 21 -5.00 0.54 15.92
N GLY A 22 -4.01 1.10 15.23
CA GLY A 22 -3.75 2.54 15.25
C GLY A 22 -2.46 2.93 14.55
N LEU A 23 -2.31 4.22 14.26
CA LEU A 23 -1.05 4.81 13.78
C LEU A 23 -0.11 5.00 14.98
N VAL A 24 1.07 4.40 14.93
CA VAL A 24 2.07 4.48 16.01
C VAL A 24 3.26 5.38 15.65
N ASP A 25 3.46 5.64 14.37
CA ASP A 25 4.44 6.58 13.83
C ASP A 25 3.99 7.07 12.44
N ASN A 26 4.67 8.04 11.84
CA ASN A 26 4.35 8.56 10.52
C ASN A 26 4.37 7.44 9.46
N GLY A 27 3.20 7.05 8.98
CA GLY A 27 3.02 5.98 8.00
C GLY A 27 3.19 4.56 8.56
N VAL A 28 3.30 4.38 9.88
CA VAL A 28 3.41 3.06 10.54
C VAL A 28 2.15 2.73 11.33
N LEU A 29 1.46 1.69 10.90
CA LEU A 29 0.26 1.14 11.51
C LEU A 29 0.62 -0.05 12.42
N LEU A 30 0.17 -0.01 13.66
CA LEU A 30 0.10 -1.19 14.51
C LEU A 30 -1.15 -1.99 14.15
N LEU A 31 -0.98 -3.29 13.92
CA LEU A 31 -2.07 -4.25 13.77
C LEU A 31 -2.41 -4.88 15.12
N LYS A 32 -3.64 -5.35 15.26
CA LYS A 32 -4.20 -5.94 16.49
C LYS A 32 -3.49 -7.21 16.94
N ASP A 33 -2.81 -7.91 16.03
CA ASP A 33 -2.00 -9.07 16.34
C ASP A 33 -0.56 -8.70 16.77
N GLY A 34 -0.25 -7.41 16.90
CA GLY A 34 1.06 -6.88 17.27
C GLY A 34 2.00 -6.66 16.07
N SER A 35 1.58 -6.94 14.84
CA SER A 35 2.38 -6.68 13.64
C SER A 35 2.45 -5.17 13.34
N LEU A 36 3.52 -4.75 12.67
CA LEU A 36 3.69 -3.38 12.17
C LEU A 36 3.51 -3.38 10.65
N MET A 37 2.78 -2.43 10.11
CA MET A 37 2.51 -2.27 8.69
C MET A 37 2.90 -0.87 8.23
N ALA A 38 3.59 -0.75 7.10
CA ALA A 38 3.90 0.52 6.45
C ALA A 38 3.76 0.39 4.94
N GLY A 39 3.42 1.48 4.26
CA GLY A 39 3.17 1.47 2.82
C GLY A 39 3.65 2.73 2.11
N TRP A 40 4.06 2.56 0.86
CA TRP A 40 4.57 3.63 0.00
C TRP A 40 3.98 3.51 -1.40
N TYR A 41 3.63 4.64 -2.01
CA TYR A 41 3.43 4.70 -3.45
C TYR A 41 4.78 4.70 -4.15
N PHE A 42 4.88 3.98 -5.27
CA PHE A 42 6.07 3.96 -6.10
C PHE A 42 5.72 4.00 -7.58
N ALA A 43 6.67 4.49 -8.39
CA ALA A 43 6.66 4.37 -9.83
C ALA A 43 7.98 3.70 -10.23
N GLY A 44 7.88 2.56 -10.92
CA GLY A 44 9.04 1.89 -11.50
C GLY A 44 9.33 2.39 -12.92
N PRO A 45 10.46 1.98 -13.51
CA PRO A 45 10.70 2.11 -14.94
C PRO A 45 9.56 1.47 -15.75
N ASP A 46 9.34 1.96 -16.97
CA ASP A 46 8.38 1.36 -17.89
C ASP A 46 8.83 -0.07 -18.24
N SER A 47 8.09 -1.04 -17.70
CA SER A 47 8.41 -2.46 -17.87
C SER A 47 8.10 -2.97 -19.27
N ASP A 48 7.23 -2.29 -20.02
CA ASP A 48 6.85 -2.67 -21.37
C ASP A 48 7.93 -2.29 -22.40
N SER A 49 8.76 -1.30 -22.10
CA SER A 49 9.91 -0.90 -22.93
C SER A 49 11.27 -1.40 -22.41
N ALA A 50 11.30 -2.02 -21.23
CA ALA A 50 12.53 -2.55 -20.64
C ALA A 50 13.03 -3.81 -21.37
N THR A 51 14.32 -3.85 -21.64
CA THR A 51 14.99 -5.06 -22.14
C THR A 51 14.99 -6.16 -21.10
N ASP A 52 15.12 -7.42 -21.54
CA ASP A 52 15.22 -8.55 -20.61
C ASP A 52 16.40 -8.42 -19.64
N PHE A 53 17.51 -7.83 -20.09
CA PHE A 53 18.65 -7.55 -19.23
C PHE A 53 18.29 -6.57 -18.10
N GLU A 54 17.62 -5.46 -18.42
CA GLU A 54 17.20 -4.46 -17.42
C GLU A 54 16.19 -5.05 -16.42
N ARG A 55 15.23 -5.85 -16.91
CA ARG A 55 14.23 -6.53 -16.08
C ARG A 55 14.88 -7.53 -15.12
N ASN A 56 15.85 -8.30 -15.61
CA ASN A 56 16.60 -9.27 -14.81
C ASN A 56 17.49 -8.58 -13.77
N GLU A 57 18.16 -7.49 -14.14
CA GLU A 57 19.00 -6.73 -13.23
C GLU A 57 18.18 -6.07 -12.11
N LEU A 58 17.03 -5.48 -12.44
CA LEU A 58 16.09 -4.95 -11.44
C LEU A 58 15.61 -6.07 -10.49
N SER A 59 15.23 -7.22 -11.05
CA SER A 59 14.80 -8.39 -10.25
C SER A 59 15.91 -8.87 -9.31
N ARG A 60 17.16 -8.89 -9.78
CA ARG A 60 18.34 -9.25 -8.97
C ARG A 60 18.52 -8.27 -7.80
N GLN A 61 18.38 -6.97 -8.03
CA GLN A 61 18.50 -5.95 -7.00
C GLN A 61 17.39 -6.07 -5.94
N ILE A 62 16.14 -6.25 -6.38
CA ILE A 62 15.00 -6.46 -5.49
C ILE A 62 15.24 -7.72 -4.64
N ASN A 63 15.62 -8.84 -5.25
CA ASN A 63 15.91 -10.07 -4.52
C ASN A 63 17.06 -9.90 -3.50
N ALA A 64 18.12 -9.16 -3.85
CA ALA A 64 19.23 -8.89 -2.93
C ALA A 64 18.80 -8.06 -1.71
N ILE A 65 17.81 -7.18 -1.86
CA ILE A 65 17.24 -6.41 -0.75
C ILE A 65 16.32 -7.30 0.09
N LEU A 66 15.37 -7.98 -0.55
CA LEU A 66 14.36 -8.80 0.15
C LEU A 66 14.99 -9.97 0.90
N SER A 67 16.04 -10.58 0.37
CA SER A 67 16.75 -11.69 1.03
C SER A 67 17.40 -11.29 2.36
N ARG A 68 17.62 -10.00 2.62
CA ARG A 68 18.19 -9.48 3.87
C ARG A 68 17.15 -9.22 4.96
N LEU A 69 15.85 -9.19 4.64
CA LEU A 69 14.80 -8.91 5.61
C LEU A 69 14.63 -10.02 6.66
N GLY A 70 15.03 -11.25 6.33
CA GLY A 70 14.88 -12.40 7.22
C GLY A 70 13.42 -12.89 7.30
N THR A 71 13.01 -13.35 8.48
CA THR A 71 11.68 -13.95 8.70
C THR A 71 10.70 -12.96 9.35
N GLY A 72 9.40 -13.25 9.24
CA GLY A 72 8.33 -12.43 9.83
C GLY A 72 7.83 -11.29 8.94
N TRP A 73 8.40 -11.12 7.75
CA TRP A 73 7.95 -10.11 6.78
C TRP A 73 6.93 -10.68 5.80
N MET A 74 5.92 -9.87 5.50
CA MET A 74 4.98 -10.06 4.42
C MET A 74 5.05 -8.84 3.50
N ILE A 75 5.01 -9.09 2.19
CA ILE A 75 5.01 -8.06 1.15
C ILE A 75 3.68 -8.13 0.43
N GLN A 76 3.01 -6.99 0.29
CA GLN A 76 1.85 -6.82 -0.57
C GLN A 76 2.19 -5.75 -1.60
N VAL A 77 1.90 -6.04 -2.86
CA VAL A 77 2.10 -5.10 -3.97
C VAL A 77 0.75 -4.88 -4.63
N GLU A 78 0.29 -3.64 -4.59
CA GLU A 78 -0.99 -3.24 -5.16
C GLU A 78 -0.75 -2.48 -6.46
N ALA A 79 -1.59 -2.75 -7.46
CA ALA A 79 -1.63 -2.01 -8.73
C ALA A 79 -3.08 -1.59 -9.00
N ALA A 80 -3.38 -0.31 -8.79
CA ALA A 80 -4.72 0.23 -8.95
C ALA A 80 -4.80 1.09 -10.22
N ARG A 81 -5.84 0.85 -11.04
CA ARG A 81 -6.23 1.73 -12.14
C ARG A 81 -7.20 2.78 -11.60
N ILE A 82 -6.80 4.04 -11.61
CA ILE A 82 -7.58 5.17 -11.13
C ILE A 82 -8.12 5.93 -12.35
N PRO A 83 -9.45 6.16 -12.45
CA PRO A 83 -9.99 6.99 -13.51
C PRO A 83 -9.32 8.37 -13.52
N THR A 84 -8.84 8.79 -14.70
CA THR A 84 -8.26 10.11 -14.91
C THR A 84 -9.04 10.85 -15.98
N TYR A 85 -9.16 12.16 -15.83
CA TYR A 85 -9.86 13.05 -16.78
C TYR A 85 -9.02 14.29 -17.11
N ASP A 86 -7.81 14.36 -16.55
CA ASP A 86 -6.98 15.54 -16.64
C ASP A 86 -6.14 15.50 -17.91
N TYR A 87 -6.46 16.39 -18.84
CA TYR A 87 -5.55 16.77 -19.92
C TYR A 87 -4.85 18.08 -19.52
N PRO A 88 -3.56 18.29 -19.83
CA PRO A 88 -2.90 19.56 -19.55
C PRO A 88 -3.67 20.76 -20.12
N SER A 89 -3.82 21.79 -19.29
CA SER A 89 -4.48 23.03 -19.66
C SER A 89 -3.70 23.79 -20.74
N GLU A 90 -4.37 24.63 -21.51
CA GLU A 90 -3.75 25.36 -22.64
C GLU A 90 -2.54 26.19 -22.23
N ASP A 91 -2.55 26.78 -21.03
CA ASP A 91 -1.43 27.54 -20.48
C ASP A 91 -0.18 26.67 -20.19
N ARG A 92 -0.37 25.37 -19.96
CA ARG A 92 0.70 24.38 -19.79
C ARG A 92 1.12 23.74 -21.12
N CYS A 93 0.30 23.84 -22.16
CA CYS A 93 0.58 23.35 -23.50
C CYS A 93 1.18 24.46 -24.39
N HIS A 94 2.50 24.68 -24.30
CA HIS A 94 3.16 25.66 -25.15
C HIS A 94 3.57 25.07 -26.52
N PHE A 95 2.67 25.14 -27.49
CA PHE A 95 2.93 24.79 -28.88
C PHE A 95 2.93 26.07 -29.75
N PRO A 96 4.11 26.65 -30.09
CA PRO A 96 4.17 27.95 -30.75
C PRO A 96 3.92 27.90 -32.26
N ASP A 97 4.10 26.75 -32.90
CA ASP A 97 3.76 26.56 -34.31
C ASP A 97 2.31 26.07 -34.48
N ALA A 98 1.70 26.42 -35.61
CA ALA A 98 0.30 26.10 -35.86
C ALA A 98 0.04 24.60 -36.03
N VAL A 99 1.02 23.83 -36.51
CA VAL A 99 0.87 22.40 -36.78
C VAL A 99 0.80 21.63 -35.46
N THR A 100 1.73 21.86 -34.54
CA THR A 100 1.75 21.18 -33.24
C THR A 100 0.56 21.59 -32.37
N ARG A 101 0.09 22.84 -32.45
CA ARG A 101 -1.19 23.24 -31.83
C ARG A 101 -2.37 22.45 -32.35
N ALA A 102 -2.46 22.25 -33.67
CA ALA A 102 -3.54 21.48 -34.25
C ALA A 102 -3.49 20.00 -33.81
N ILE A 103 -2.29 19.42 -33.69
CA ILE A 103 -2.10 18.07 -33.15
C ILE A 103 -2.56 17.98 -31.69
N ASP A 104 -2.16 18.93 -30.84
CA ASP A 104 -2.59 18.96 -29.43
C ASP A 104 -4.12 19.13 -29.30
N ALA A 105 -4.72 19.99 -30.13
CA ALA A 105 -6.16 20.21 -30.15
C ALA A 105 -6.93 18.92 -30.50
N GLU A 106 -6.48 18.17 -31.51
CA GLU A 106 -7.08 16.88 -31.87
C GLU A 106 -6.91 15.85 -30.75
N ARG A 107 -5.73 15.77 -30.12
CA ARG A 107 -5.48 14.89 -28.97
C ARG A 107 -6.37 15.25 -27.78
N ARG A 108 -6.54 16.53 -27.47
CA ARG A 108 -7.42 17.00 -26.39
C ARG A 108 -8.88 16.66 -26.70
N ALA A 109 -9.33 16.90 -27.93
CA ALA A 109 -10.69 16.56 -28.36
C ALA A 109 -10.94 15.05 -28.28
N HIS A 110 -9.98 14.22 -28.72
CA HIS A 110 -10.03 12.77 -28.59
C HIS A 110 -10.13 12.32 -27.13
N PHE A 111 -9.21 12.81 -26.29
CA PHE A 111 -9.17 12.50 -24.86
C PHE A 111 -10.47 12.88 -24.15
N ALA A 112 -11.07 14.03 -24.48
CA ALA A 112 -12.33 14.49 -23.90
C ALA A 112 -13.56 13.70 -24.37
N ARG A 113 -13.52 13.13 -25.59
CA ARG A 113 -14.61 12.30 -26.14
C ARG A 113 -14.59 10.89 -25.56
N GLU A 114 -13.41 10.34 -25.34
CA GLU A 114 -13.24 9.02 -24.77
C GLU A 114 -13.47 9.05 -23.26
N ARG A 115 -14.37 8.18 -22.78
CA ARG A 115 -14.47 7.86 -21.34
C ARG A 115 -13.69 6.59 -21.08
N GLY A 116 -13.04 6.52 -19.92
CA GLY A 116 -12.29 5.32 -19.51
C GLY A 116 -10.79 5.45 -19.62
N HIS A 117 -10.23 6.66 -19.47
CA HIS A 117 -8.81 6.83 -19.23
C HIS A 117 -8.48 6.47 -17.78
N PHE A 118 -7.38 5.77 -17.57
CA PHE A 118 -6.92 5.36 -16.25
C PHE A 118 -5.42 5.59 -16.08
N GLU A 119 -5.03 6.08 -14.92
CA GLU A 119 -3.65 6.07 -14.46
C GLU A 119 -3.41 4.88 -13.53
N SER A 120 -2.22 4.28 -13.63
CA SER A 120 -1.80 3.25 -12.69
C SER A 120 -1.11 3.88 -11.48
N LYS A 121 -1.59 3.58 -10.28
CA LYS A 121 -0.83 3.79 -9.04
C LYS A 121 -0.42 2.46 -8.45
N HIS A 122 0.85 2.36 -8.07
CA HIS A 122 1.41 1.18 -7.43
C HIS A 122 1.73 1.48 -5.98
N ALA A 123 1.39 0.58 -5.07
CA ALA A 123 1.74 0.68 -3.67
C ALA A 123 2.49 -0.57 -3.22
N LEU A 124 3.56 -0.38 -2.45
CA LEU A 124 4.29 -1.42 -1.76
C LEU A 124 3.94 -1.34 -0.28
N ILE A 125 3.41 -2.41 0.28
CA ILE A 125 3.10 -2.52 1.71
C ILE A 125 3.97 -3.61 2.32
N LEU A 126 4.67 -3.27 3.39
CA LEU A 126 5.44 -4.21 4.20
C LEU A 126 4.74 -4.39 5.54
N THR A 127 4.50 -5.64 5.92
CA THR A 127 4.03 -6.00 7.26
C THR A 127 5.08 -6.85 7.95
N TYR A 128 5.57 -6.40 9.10
CA TYR A 128 6.47 -7.15 9.96
C TYR A 128 5.70 -7.68 11.17
N ARG A 129 5.67 -9.00 11.30
CA ARG A 129 5.21 -9.66 12.52
C ARG A 129 6.43 -9.99 13.39
N PRO A 130 6.59 -9.33 14.54
CA PRO A 130 7.63 -9.69 15.49
C PRO A 130 7.54 -11.18 15.83
N SER A 131 8.68 -11.86 15.91
CA SER A 131 8.68 -13.21 16.46
C SER A 131 8.15 -13.14 17.90
N GLU A 132 7.33 -14.12 18.28
CA GLU A 132 6.99 -14.25 19.70
C GLU A 132 8.30 -14.32 20.47
N ALA A 133 8.48 -13.41 21.43
CA ALA A 133 9.59 -13.53 22.37
C ALA A 133 9.51 -14.96 22.91
N LYS A 134 10.55 -15.77 22.63
CA LYS A 134 10.66 -17.11 23.22
C LYS A 134 10.43 -16.89 24.71
N LYS A 135 9.30 -17.35 25.25
CA LYS A 135 9.04 -17.31 26.69
C LYS A 135 10.28 -17.90 27.33
N THR A 136 11.11 -17.05 27.90
CA THR A 136 12.37 -17.53 28.48
C THR A 136 11.96 -18.46 29.62
N ALA A 137 12.62 -19.60 29.76
CA ALA A 137 12.25 -20.64 30.73
C ALA A 137 11.95 -20.11 32.14
N ALA A 138 12.51 -18.96 32.52
CA ALA A 138 12.20 -18.20 33.73
C ALA A 138 10.69 -17.95 33.97
N GLN A 139 9.86 -17.69 32.95
CA GLN A 139 8.41 -17.53 33.14
C GLN A 139 7.67 -18.87 33.25
N GLN A 140 8.19 -19.92 32.63
CA GLN A 140 7.63 -21.27 32.74
C GLN A 140 7.87 -21.85 34.13
N ILE A 141 9.02 -21.54 34.75
CA ILE A 141 9.31 -21.85 36.17
C ILE A 141 8.36 -21.09 37.10
N HIS A 142 8.04 -19.82 36.80
CA HIS A 142 7.07 -19.06 37.61
C HIS A 142 5.65 -19.63 37.56
N LEU A 143 5.24 -20.20 36.42
CA LEU A 143 3.94 -20.86 36.26
C LEU A 143 3.90 -22.26 36.93
N LEU A 144 5.03 -22.97 36.98
CA LEU A 144 5.15 -24.26 37.69
C LEU A 144 5.26 -24.11 39.22
N GLY A 145 5.64 -22.93 39.71
CA GLY A 145 5.81 -22.65 41.14
C GLY A 145 4.53 -22.27 41.90
N ARG A 146 3.37 -22.19 41.23
CA ARG A 146 2.06 -21.96 41.87
C ARG A 146 1.18 -23.21 41.79
N GLY A 147 1.75 -24.35 42.18
CA GLY A 147 0.96 -25.48 42.68
C GLY A 147 0.85 -25.34 44.18
N GLU A 148 -0.36 -25.04 44.65
CA GLU A 148 -0.74 -25.03 46.07
C GLU A 148 -0.57 -26.42 46.71
N PRO A 149 -0.48 -26.51 48.05
CA PRO A 149 -1.14 -27.57 48.80
C PRO A 149 -2.61 -27.22 49.11
#